data_AF-A0AA42YJ47-F1
#
_entry.id   AF-A0AA42YJ47-F1
#
_cell.length_a   1.000
_cell.length_b   1.000
_cell.length_c   1.000
_cell.angle_alpha   90.00
_cell.angle_beta   90.00
_cell.angle_gamma   90.00
#
_symmetry.space_group_name_H-M   'P 1'
#
loop_
_entity.id
_entity.type
_entity.pdbx_description
1 polymer ?
#
loop_
_entity_poly.entity_id
_entity_poly.type
_entity_poly.pdbx_seq_one_letter_code
_entity_poly.pdbx_strand_id
1 'polypeptide(L)'
;MSRDYTRRDVLEIGARAVAMAGLGGFGTLLAVKAHAGDAWWIDPDKCINSRLGTAGAETCQSCATECVLTLSAIRAVNEFSKCGRCYVCPAYFDIHSAAGPDGLPSKKLCPRDAIERLPIGWIDPEDPANNFYEYVIDEALCNGCGLCVMGCKEPAGLGSVRLEVNHDVCLDCNRCSISTACPEDAYARLST
;
A
#
# COMPACT_ATOMS: atom_id res chain seq x y z
N MET A 1 32.35 -56.61 20.05
CA MET A 1 31.01 -57.11 20.44
C MET A 1 30.00 -56.58 19.44
N SER A 2 29.55 -57.42 18.50
CA SER A 2 28.39 -57.13 17.68
C SER A 2 27.15 -57.24 18.57
N ARG A 3 26.31 -56.21 18.55
CA ARG A 3 25.03 -56.25 19.26
C ARG A 3 24.05 -57.04 18.38
N ASP A 4 23.60 -58.20 18.84
CA ASP A 4 22.57 -58.97 18.13
C ASP A 4 21.22 -58.28 18.33
N TYR A 5 20.64 -57.78 17.25
CA TYR A 5 19.31 -57.16 17.25
C TYR A 5 18.23 -58.24 17.16
N THR A 6 17.30 -58.22 18.11
CA THR A 6 16.12 -59.08 18.03
C THR A 6 15.07 -58.49 17.09
N ARG A 7 14.14 -59.31 16.59
CA ARG A 7 13.02 -58.84 15.75
C ARG A 7 12.20 -57.73 16.42
N ARG A 8 12.10 -57.76 17.75
CA ARG A 8 11.41 -56.71 18.53
C ARG A 8 12.18 -55.39 18.51
N ASP A 9 13.51 -55.44 18.64
CA ASP A 9 14.36 -54.24 18.58
C ASP A 9 14.23 -53.54 17.21
N VAL A 10 14.20 -54.32 16.13
CA VAL A 10 14.03 -53.78 14.76
C VAL A 10 12.66 -53.11 14.60
N LEU A 11 11.59 -53.72 15.09
CA LEU A 11 10.24 -53.15 15.05
C LEU A 11 10.11 -51.88 15.90
N GLU A 12 10.72 -51.86 17.09
CA GLU A 12 10.71 -50.71 17.99
C GLU A 12 11.48 -49.52 17.41
N ILE A 13 12.66 -49.76 16.84
CA ILE A 13 13.46 -48.73 16.18
C ILE A 13 12.73 -48.21 14.94
N GLY A 14 12.16 -49.11 14.13
CA GLY A 14 11.38 -48.74 12.94
C GLY A 14 10.16 -47.89 13.26
N ALA A 15 9.37 -48.29 14.26
CA ALA A 15 8.20 -47.53 14.71
C ALA A 15 8.57 -46.13 15.20
N ARG A 16 9.65 -46.00 15.98
CA ARG A 16 10.17 -44.70 16.45
C ARG A 16 10.66 -43.83 15.29
N ALA A 17 11.36 -44.42 14.33
CA ALA A 17 11.85 -43.69 13.15
C ALA A 17 10.68 -43.15 12.30
N VAL A 18 9.64 -43.96 12.07
CA VAL A 18 8.44 -43.53 11.35
C VAL A 18 7.71 -42.42 12.10
N ALA A 19 7.54 -42.55 13.42
CA ALA A 19 6.91 -41.53 14.24
C ALA A 19 7.68 -40.19 14.22
N MET A 20 9.01 -40.24 14.35
CA MET A 20 9.87 -39.05 14.28
C MET A 20 9.83 -38.40 12.89
N ALA A 21 9.87 -39.19 11.82
CA ALA A 21 9.75 -38.68 10.46
C ALA A 21 8.38 -38.06 10.20
N GLY A 22 7.30 -38.68 10.71
CA GLY A 22 5.94 -38.15 10.62
C GLY A 22 5.78 -36.82 11.35
N LEU A 23 6.26 -36.73 12.59
CA LEU A 23 6.23 -35.48 13.38
C LEU A 23 7.11 -34.39 12.76
N GLY A 24 8.32 -34.74 12.29
CA GLY A 24 9.22 -33.80 11.63
C GLY A 24 8.67 -33.28 10.31
N GLY A 25 8.10 -34.17 9.49
CA GLY A 25 7.45 -33.82 8.22
C GLY A 25 6.20 -32.95 8.41
N PHE A 26 5.37 -33.27 9.41
CA PHE A 26 4.18 -32.46 9.72
C PHE A 26 4.57 -31.09 10.29
N GLY A 27 5.56 -31.04 11.19
CA GLY A 27 6.08 -29.80 11.75
C GLY A 27 6.67 -28.87 10.69
N THR A 28 7.44 -29.42 9.73
CA THR A 28 7.97 -28.66 8.60
C THR A 28 6.87 -28.15 7.66
N LEU A 29 5.86 -28.97 7.34
CA LEU A 29 4.71 -28.55 6.55
C LEU A 29 3.97 -27.36 7.19
N LEU A 30 3.72 -27.43 8.51
CA LEU A 30 3.06 -26.36 9.24
C LEU A 30 3.92 -25.10 9.30
N ALA A 31 5.23 -25.23 9.51
CA ALA A 31 6.14 -24.09 9.50
C ALA A 31 6.15 -23.39 8.13
N VAL A 32 6.22 -24.15 7.03
CA VAL A 32 6.15 -23.59 5.67
C VAL A 32 4.83 -22.86 5.44
N LYS A 33 3.69 -23.43 5.86
CA LYS A 33 2.38 -22.77 5.73
C LYS A 33 2.24 -21.53 6.62
N ALA A 34 2.83 -21.53 7.81
CA ALA A 34 2.85 -20.36 8.68
C ALA A 34 3.76 -19.24 8.14
N HIS A 35 4.75 -19.59 7.30
CA HIS A 35 5.65 -18.66 6.64
C HIS A 35 5.27 -18.33 5.18
N ALA A 36 4.22 -18.94 4.63
CA ALA A 36 3.61 -18.48 3.39
C ALA A 36 3.05 -17.08 3.70
N GLY A 37 3.82 -16.05 3.36
CA GLY A 37 3.57 -14.69 3.80
C GLY A 37 2.38 -14.11 3.07
N ASP A 38 1.17 -14.25 3.60
CA ASP A 38 0.07 -13.54 2.97
C ASP A 38 0.24 -12.03 3.24
N ALA A 39 0.45 -11.27 2.17
CA ALA A 39 0.67 -9.84 2.23
C ALA A 39 -0.67 -9.09 2.24
N TRP A 40 -0.77 -8.08 3.10
CA TRP A 40 -1.90 -7.16 3.09
C TRP A 40 -1.88 -6.33 1.81
N TRP A 41 -3.01 -6.27 1.12
CA TRP A 41 -3.19 -5.39 -0.03
C TRP A 41 -4.51 -4.62 0.11
N ILE A 42 -4.62 -3.51 -0.62
CA ILE A 42 -5.80 -2.66 -0.66
C ILE A 42 -6.47 -2.85 -2.02
N ASP A 43 -7.74 -3.25 -2.00
CA ASP A 43 -8.59 -3.36 -3.18
C ASP A 43 -9.02 -1.96 -3.65
N PRO A 44 -8.53 -1.50 -4.82
CA PRO A 44 -8.83 -0.17 -5.32
C PRO A 44 -10.30 -0.03 -5.74
N ASP A 45 -10.99 -1.13 -6.08
CA ASP A 45 -12.39 -1.09 -6.50
C ASP A 45 -13.35 -0.99 -5.30
N LYS A 46 -12.91 -1.43 -4.13
CA LYS A 46 -13.65 -1.26 -2.87
C LYS A 46 -13.31 0.04 -2.16
N CYS A 47 -12.03 0.41 -2.12
CA CYS A 47 -11.56 1.57 -1.38
C CYS A 47 -12.26 2.86 -1.83
N ILE A 48 -13.02 3.52 -0.94
CA ILE A 48 -13.74 4.76 -1.26
C ILE A 48 -12.85 5.85 -1.88
N ASN A 49 -11.60 5.93 -1.42
CA ASN A 49 -10.64 6.91 -1.92
C ASN A 49 -10.18 6.61 -3.35
N SER A 50 -10.12 5.34 -3.76
CA SER A 50 -9.55 4.92 -5.05
C SER A 50 -10.61 4.56 -6.09
N ARG A 51 -11.75 4.00 -5.66
CA ARG A 51 -12.76 3.45 -6.54
C ARG A 51 -13.33 4.50 -7.48
N LEU A 52 -13.37 4.18 -8.78
CA LEU A 52 -13.89 5.07 -9.82
C LEU A 52 -15.43 5.16 -9.74
N GLY A 53 -16.00 6.19 -10.36
CA GLY A 53 -17.46 6.42 -10.40
C GLY A 53 -18.10 6.87 -9.08
N THR A 54 -17.34 6.99 -7.99
CA THR A 54 -17.84 7.56 -6.72
C THR A 54 -17.48 9.04 -6.62
N ALA A 55 -18.48 9.89 -6.85
CA ALA A 55 -18.37 11.35 -6.72
C ALA A 55 -19.03 11.85 -5.42
N GLY A 56 -18.48 12.93 -4.85
CA GLY A 56 -19.05 13.59 -3.67
C GLY A 56 -18.87 12.88 -2.34
N ALA A 57 -18.10 11.78 -2.30
CA ALA A 57 -17.73 11.13 -1.05
C ALA A 57 -16.63 11.92 -0.32
N GLU A 58 -16.71 11.98 1.00
CA GLU A 58 -15.63 12.51 1.83
C GLU A 58 -14.42 11.58 1.80
N THR A 59 -13.22 12.15 1.98
CA THR A 59 -11.99 11.37 2.02
C THR A 59 -11.94 10.54 3.29
N CYS A 60 -11.79 9.22 3.15
CA CYS A 60 -11.55 8.33 4.28
C CYS A 60 -10.09 8.45 4.74
N GLN A 61 -9.85 8.76 6.02
CA GLN A 61 -8.50 8.93 6.56
C GLN A 61 -8.06 7.81 7.50
N SER A 62 -8.84 6.73 7.65
CA SER A 62 -8.54 5.63 8.57
C SER A 62 -7.15 5.00 8.33
N CYS A 63 -6.68 4.99 7.08
CA CYS A 63 -5.33 4.50 6.75
C CYS A 63 -4.22 5.28 7.46
N ALA A 64 -4.42 6.58 7.72
CA ALA A 64 -3.46 7.43 8.41
C ALA A 64 -3.58 7.36 9.94
N THR A 65 -4.77 7.09 10.47
CA THR A 65 -5.06 7.21 11.92
C THR A 65 -5.05 5.88 12.66
N GLU A 66 -5.39 4.78 11.99
CA GLU A 66 -5.62 3.48 12.62
C GLU A 66 -4.37 2.60 12.64
N CYS A 67 -3.31 2.98 11.93
CA CYS A 67 -2.07 2.21 11.94
C CYS A 67 -1.44 2.23 13.33
N VAL A 68 -0.93 1.08 13.78
CA VAL A 68 -0.17 0.99 15.04
C VAL A 68 1.16 1.73 15.00
N LEU A 69 1.67 2.04 13.80
CA LEU A 69 2.88 2.82 13.60
C LEU A 69 2.56 4.32 13.65
N THR A 70 3.45 5.10 14.27
CA THR A 70 3.31 6.57 14.36
C THR A 70 3.24 7.23 12.98
N LEU A 71 4.08 6.77 12.04
CA LEU A 71 3.89 7.01 10.62
C LEU A 71 3.31 5.72 10.04
N SER A 72 2.05 5.78 9.58
CA SER A 72 1.34 4.62 9.04
C SER A 72 2.20 3.82 8.07
N ALA A 73 1.95 2.51 7.90
CA ALA A 73 2.58 1.71 6.84
C ALA A 73 1.97 1.95 5.45
N ILE A 74 0.88 2.73 5.36
CA ILE A 74 0.21 3.00 4.08
C ILE A 74 0.86 4.19 3.38
N ARG A 75 1.13 4.04 2.08
CA ARG A 75 1.65 5.12 1.21
C ARG A 75 0.66 5.40 0.09
N ALA A 76 0.63 6.65 -0.33
CA ALA A 76 0.14 6.96 -1.66
C ALA A 76 1.21 6.55 -2.67
N VAL A 77 0.82 6.03 -3.82
CA VAL A 77 1.70 5.67 -4.92
C VAL A 77 1.08 6.21 -6.20
N ASN A 78 1.90 6.85 -7.04
CA ASN A 78 1.46 7.33 -8.34
C ASN A 78 1.79 6.31 -9.43
N GLU A 79 0.76 5.74 -10.05
CA GLU A 79 0.90 4.90 -11.24
C GLU A 79 1.14 5.79 -12.46
N PHE A 80 2.41 6.08 -12.73
CA PHE A 80 2.83 7.04 -13.74
C PHE A 80 2.33 6.76 -15.16
N SER A 81 2.09 5.50 -15.51
CA SER A 81 1.50 5.09 -16.80
C SER A 81 0.06 5.58 -17.00
N LYS A 82 -0.66 5.92 -15.92
CA LYS A 82 -2.02 6.46 -15.93
C LYS A 82 -2.06 7.95 -15.55
N CYS A 83 -0.93 8.55 -15.20
CA CYS A 83 -0.87 9.93 -14.73
C CYS A 83 -0.97 10.93 -15.89
N GLY A 84 -1.85 11.93 -15.75
CA GLY A 84 -2.04 12.98 -16.76
C GLY A 84 -0.92 14.04 -16.80
N ARG A 85 0.05 13.98 -15.89
CA ARG A 85 1.20 14.92 -15.80
C ARG A 85 0.79 16.40 -15.79
N CYS A 86 -0.30 16.71 -15.09
CA CYS A 86 -1.01 17.98 -15.17
C CYS A 86 -0.14 19.19 -14.77
N TYR A 87 -0.37 20.36 -15.39
CA TYR A 87 0.15 21.63 -14.87
C TYR A 87 -0.45 21.96 -13.48
N VAL A 88 -1.79 21.92 -13.38
CA VAL A 88 -2.55 22.01 -12.13
C VAL A 88 -3.08 20.62 -11.79
N CYS A 89 -2.39 19.91 -10.90
CA CYS A 89 -2.80 18.59 -10.45
C CYS A 89 -3.69 18.68 -9.20
N PRO A 90 -4.93 18.17 -9.23
CA PRO A 90 -5.82 18.18 -8.06
C PRO A 90 -5.38 17.21 -6.96
N ALA A 91 -4.45 16.29 -7.21
CA ALA A 91 -3.83 15.48 -6.17
C ALA A 91 -2.75 16.24 -5.39
N TYR A 92 -2.22 17.34 -5.97
CA TYR A 92 -1.15 18.14 -5.40
C TYR A 92 -1.66 19.45 -4.80
N PHE A 93 -2.51 20.15 -5.54
CA PHE A 93 -3.09 21.44 -5.16
C PHE A 93 -4.49 21.28 -4.58
N ASP A 94 -4.83 22.10 -3.59
CA ASP A 94 -6.22 22.37 -3.27
C ASP A 94 -6.78 23.31 -4.35
N ILE A 95 -7.48 22.73 -5.32
CA ILE A 95 -8.04 23.45 -6.47
C ILE A 95 -9.17 24.42 -6.10
N HIS A 96 -9.66 24.38 -4.85
CA HIS A 96 -10.62 25.34 -4.34
C HIS A 96 -9.96 26.53 -3.64
N SER A 97 -8.64 26.49 -3.45
CA SER A 97 -7.88 27.61 -2.91
C SER A 97 -7.76 28.75 -3.92
N ALA A 98 -7.58 29.98 -3.41
CA ALA A 98 -7.34 31.14 -4.26
C ALA A 98 -6.07 30.94 -5.10
N ALA A 99 -6.06 31.45 -6.33
CA ALA A 99 -4.85 31.48 -7.16
C ALA A 99 -3.81 32.43 -6.55
N GLY A 100 -2.54 32.01 -6.56
CA GLY A 100 -1.39 32.81 -6.19
C GLY A 100 -0.95 33.75 -7.32
N PRO A 101 0.14 34.52 -7.09
CA PRO A 101 0.69 35.44 -8.09
C PRO A 101 1.19 34.75 -9.37
N ASP A 102 1.50 33.47 -9.29
CA ASP A 102 1.93 32.60 -10.40
C ASP A 102 0.76 31.95 -11.16
N GLY A 103 -0.49 32.25 -10.75
CA GLY A 103 -1.70 31.67 -11.34
C GLY A 103 -2.01 30.24 -10.89
N LEU A 104 -1.20 29.64 -10.00
CA LEU A 104 -1.43 28.32 -9.44
C LEU A 104 -2.26 28.39 -8.15
N PRO A 105 -2.98 27.34 -7.75
CA PRO A 105 -3.66 27.34 -6.45
C PRO A 105 -2.66 27.51 -5.30
N SER A 106 -2.99 28.41 -4.36
CA SER A 106 -2.08 28.85 -3.30
C SER A 106 -1.81 27.82 -2.20
N LYS A 107 -2.60 26.74 -2.12
CA LYS A 107 -2.46 25.70 -1.10
C LYS A 107 -2.19 24.34 -1.72
N LYS A 108 -1.33 23.56 -1.05
CA LYS A 108 -1.14 22.14 -1.33
C LYS A 108 -2.24 21.33 -0.64
N LEU A 109 -2.66 20.24 -1.28
CA LEU A 109 -3.67 19.33 -0.74
C LEU A 109 -3.08 18.41 0.33
N CYS A 110 -1.83 17.98 0.17
CA CYS A 110 -1.17 17.12 1.15
C CYS A 110 -0.73 17.92 2.40
N PRO A 111 -1.28 17.63 3.58
CA PRO A 111 -0.94 18.38 4.80
C PRO A 111 0.49 18.12 5.30
N ARG A 112 1.12 17.06 4.81
CA ARG A 112 2.50 16.68 5.17
C ARG A 112 3.52 17.07 4.11
N ASP A 113 3.07 17.75 3.05
CA ASP A 113 3.88 18.13 1.89
C ASP A 113 4.69 16.96 1.29
N ALA A 114 4.07 15.77 1.26
CA ALA A 114 4.73 14.52 0.87
C ALA A 114 4.72 14.26 -0.63
N ILE A 115 4.54 15.31 -1.45
CA ILE A 115 4.50 15.18 -2.91
C ILE A 115 5.48 16.18 -3.48
N GLU A 116 6.40 15.70 -4.30
CA GLU A 116 7.29 16.52 -5.10
C GLU A 116 6.69 16.73 -6.49
N ARG A 117 6.84 17.95 -7.03
CA ARG A 117 6.38 18.31 -8.37
C ARG A 117 7.60 18.67 -9.21
N LEU A 118 7.93 17.81 -10.18
CA LEU A 118 9.14 17.92 -11.00
C LEU A 118 8.75 18.21 -12.46
N PRO A 119 9.24 19.29 -13.09
CA PRO A 119 9.03 19.50 -14.52
C PRO A 119 9.75 18.41 -15.33
N ILE A 120 9.10 17.89 -16.36
CA ILE A 120 9.64 16.84 -17.22
C ILE A 120 9.52 17.21 -18.70
N GLY A 121 10.37 16.62 -19.54
CA GLY A 121 10.36 16.86 -20.98
C GLY A 121 10.97 18.20 -21.37
N TRP A 122 10.42 18.81 -22.42
CA TRP A 122 10.81 20.17 -22.83
C TRP A 122 10.13 21.20 -21.92
N ILE A 123 10.90 22.15 -21.42
CA ILE A 123 10.43 23.18 -20.50
C ILE A 123 10.30 24.48 -21.28
N ASP A 124 9.06 24.97 -21.38
CA ASP A 124 8.70 26.30 -21.83
C ASP A 124 8.83 27.29 -20.65
N PRO A 125 9.80 28.21 -20.68
CA PRO A 125 9.95 29.21 -19.63
C PRO A 125 8.97 30.39 -19.79
N GLU A 126 8.37 30.57 -20.97
CA GLU A 126 7.46 31.68 -21.27
C GLU A 126 6.01 31.31 -20.96
N ASP A 127 5.63 30.04 -21.15
CA ASP A 127 4.32 29.50 -20.79
C ASP A 127 4.44 28.24 -19.89
N PRO A 128 4.53 28.40 -18.57
CA PRO A 128 4.59 27.28 -17.64
C PRO A 128 3.39 26.33 -17.71
N ALA A 129 2.24 26.78 -18.22
CA ALA A 129 1.05 25.94 -18.36
C ALA A 129 1.19 24.90 -19.47
N ASN A 130 2.13 25.11 -20.40
CA ASN A 130 2.48 24.18 -21.47
C ASN A 130 3.49 23.10 -21.02
N ASN A 131 3.93 23.13 -19.76
CA ASN A 131 4.85 22.14 -19.20
C ASN A 131 4.14 20.94 -18.60
N PHE A 132 4.81 19.79 -18.64
CA PHE A 132 4.38 18.56 -17.98
C PHE A 132 5.11 18.37 -16.65
N TYR A 133 4.40 17.80 -15.68
CA TYR A 133 4.95 17.60 -14.34
C TYR A 133 4.78 16.17 -13.84
N GLU A 134 5.86 15.64 -13.29
CA GLU A 134 5.89 14.40 -12.55
C GLU A 134 5.61 14.68 -11.07
N TYR A 135 4.72 13.87 -10.48
CA TYR A 135 4.30 13.98 -9.09
C TYR A 135 4.79 12.75 -8.33
N VAL A 136 5.88 12.90 -7.60
CA VAL A 136 6.55 11.81 -6.88
C VAL A 136 6.14 11.87 -5.41
N ILE A 137 5.76 10.74 -4.83
CA ILE A 137 5.42 10.67 -3.41
C ILE A 137 6.69 10.48 -2.60
N ASP A 138 6.96 11.38 -1.65
CA ASP A 138 7.98 11.17 -0.63
C ASP A 138 7.42 10.24 0.45
N GLU A 139 7.91 9.00 0.46
CA GLU A 139 7.46 7.97 1.39
C GLU A 139 7.91 8.21 2.84
N ALA A 140 8.95 9.02 3.08
CA ALA A 140 9.36 9.37 4.43
C ALA A 140 8.38 10.37 5.08
N LEU A 141 7.66 11.14 4.27
CA LEU A 141 6.66 12.10 4.72
C LEU A 141 5.23 11.55 4.61
N CYS A 142 4.93 10.70 3.65
CA CYS A 142 3.56 10.23 3.40
C CYS A 142 3.06 9.31 4.51
N ASN A 143 1.87 9.61 5.05
CA ASN A 143 1.18 8.79 6.05
C ASN A 143 -0.05 8.06 5.51
N GLY A 144 -0.30 8.09 4.20
CA GLY A 144 -1.43 7.39 3.58
C GLY A 144 -2.82 7.99 3.89
N CYS A 145 -2.94 9.30 4.16
CA CYS A 145 -4.23 9.94 4.46
C CYS A 145 -5.27 9.94 3.33
N GLY A 146 -4.88 9.60 2.10
CA GLY A 146 -5.82 9.43 0.98
C GLY A 146 -6.34 10.71 0.32
N LEU A 147 -5.98 11.91 0.82
CA LEU A 147 -6.45 13.17 0.22
C LEU A 147 -6.02 13.31 -1.24
N CYS A 148 -4.75 13.05 -1.55
CA CYS A 148 -4.25 13.08 -2.93
C CYS A 148 -4.87 12.00 -3.82
N VAL A 149 -5.22 10.85 -3.24
CA VAL A 149 -5.88 9.73 -3.92
C VAL A 149 -7.30 10.15 -4.33
N MET A 150 -8.07 10.75 -3.41
CA MET A 150 -9.36 11.36 -3.75
C MET A 150 -9.22 12.52 -4.75
N GLY A 151 -8.26 13.42 -4.55
CA GLY A 151 -8.05 14.55 -5.45
C GLY A 151 -7.69 14.11 -6.88
N CYS A 152 -7.01 12.97 -7.04
CA CYS A 152 -6.68 12.43 -8.35
C CYS A 152 -7.87 11.79 -9.06
N LYS A 153 -9.00 11.52 -8.40
CA LYS A 153 -10.14 10.86 -9.03
C LYS A 153 -10.88 11.73 -10.04
N GLU A 154 -11.59 11.04 -10.93
CA GLU A 154 -12.56 11.68 -11.83
C GLU A 154 -13.61 12.49 -11.03
N PRO A 155 -14.10 13.61 -11.58
CA PRO A 155 -13.78 14.15 -12.90
C PRO A 155 -12.53 15.04 -12.96
N ALA A 156 -11.90 15.34 -11.82
CA ALA A 156 -10.79 16.31 -11.76
C ALA A 156 -9.45 15.71 -12.22
N GLY A 157 -9.22 14.43 -11.94
CA GLY A 157 -8.03 13.70 -12.39
C GLY A 157 -8.36 12.35 -13.02
N LEU A 158 -7.32 11.53 -13.20
CA LEU A 158 -7.37 10.23 -13.91
C LEU A 158 -7.30 9.01 -12.98
N GLY A 159 -7.29 9.21 -11.66
CA GLY A 159 -7.20 8.13 -10.66
C GLY A 159 -5.84 7.42 -10.63
N SER A 160 -4.76 8.10 -11.03
CA SER A 160 -3.42 7.47 -11.08
C SER A 160 -2.78 7.29 -9.71
N VAL A 161 -3.17 8.08 -8.71
CA VAL A 161 -2.65 7.96 -7.35
C VAL A 161 -3.54 7.02 -6.55
N ARG A 162 -2.98 5.96 -5.96
CA ARG A 162 -3.68 4.96 -5.14
C ARG A 162 -3.00 4.76 -3.79
N LEU A 163 -3.70 4.15 -2.83
CA LEU A 163 -3.10 3.74 -1.56
C LEU A 163 -2.54 2.32 -1.67
N GLU A 164 -1.35 2.12 -1.12
CA GLU A 164 -0.67 0.82 -1.05
C GLU A 164 -0.09 0.58 0.34
N VAL A 165 0.05 -0.69 0.70
CA VAL A 165 0.80 -1.09 1.90
C VAL A 165 2.28 -1.07 1.54
N ASN A 166 3.07 -0.22 2.20
CA ASN A 166 4.51 -0.34 2.12
C ASN A 166 4.96 -1.48 3.03
N HIS A 167 5.34 -2.60 2.41
CA HIS A 167 5.74 -3.82 3.10
C HIS A 167 7.12 -3.75 3.77
N ASP A 168 7.97 -2.81 3.39
CA ASP A 168 9.27 -2.60 4.04
C ASP A 168 9.12 -2.00 5.45
N VAL A 169 8.02 -1.26 5.68
CA VAL A 169 7.72 -0.62 6.97
C VAL A 169 6.62 -1.35 7.74
N CYS A 170 5.75 -2.10 7.05
CA CYS A 170 4.69 -2.86 7.68
C CYS A 170 5.28 -3.92 8.64
N LEU A 171 4.76 -3.96 9.87
CA LEU A 171 5.19 -4.93 10.88
C LEU A 171 4.68 -6.35 10.66
N ASP A 172 3.88 -6.56 9.61
CA ASP A 172 3.16 -7.82 9.35
C ASP A 172 2.47 -8.39 10.60
N CYS A 173 1.66 -7.55 11.25
CA CYS A 173 1.03 -7.88 12.53
C CYS A 173 0.04 -9.08 12.47
N ASN A 174 -0.20 -9.67 11.29
CA ASN A 174 -1.23 -10.69 11.00
C ASN A 174 -2.69 -10.30 11.33
N ARG A 175 -2.90 -9.18 12.03
CA ARG A 175 -4.19 -8.54 12.31
C ARG A 175 -4.04 -7.03 12.14
N CYS A 176 -4.25 -6.55 10.91
CA CYS A 176 -4.13 -5.13 10.60
C CYS A 176 -5.28 -4.35 11.27
N SER A 177 -4.94 -3.38 12.13
CA SER A 177 -5.90 -2.47 12.77
C SER A 177 -6.67 -1.65 11.73
N ILE A 178 -5.98 -1.19 10.69
CA ILE A 178 -6.60 -0.46 9.58
C ILE A 178 -7.64 -1.32 8.85
N SER A 179 -7.33 -2.59 8.59
CA SER A 179 -8.27 -3.52 7.97
C SER A 179 -9.54 -3.67 8.82
N THR A 180 -9.39 -3.76 10.14
CA THR A 180 -10.53 -3.89 11.07
C THR A 180 -11.39 -2.62 11.10
N ALA A 181 -10.77 -1.44 10.94
CA ALA A 181 -11.44 -0.14 10.97
C ALA A 181 -11.89 0.37 9.60
N CYS A 182 -11.57 -0.35 8.51
CA CYS A 182 -11.85 0.10 7.15
C CYS A 182 -13.37 0.04 6.87
N PRO A 183 -14.03 1.17 6.55
CA PRO A 183 -15.49 1.20 6.37
C PRO A 183 -15.97 0.45 5.12
N GLU A 184 -15.08 0.20 4.16
CA GLU A 184 -15.40 -0.42 2.87
C GLU A 184 -14.91 -1.87 2.74
N ASP A 185 -14.34 -2.44 3.82
CA ASP A 185 -13.74 -3.79 3.79
C ASP A 185 -12.78 -3.99 2.59
N ALA A 186 -11.96 -2.96 2.34
CA ALA A 186 -11.08 -2.89 1.17
C ALA A 186 -9.75 -3.63 1.36
N TYR A 187 -9.47 -4.17 2.54
CA TYR A 187 -8.22 -4.89 2.81
C TYR A 187 -8.42 -6.39 2.62
N ALA A 188 -7.51 -7.03 1.91
CA ALA A 188 -7.46 -8.47 1.83
C ALA A 188 -6.03 -8.99 2.00
N ARG A 189 -5.90 -10.30 2.20
CA ARG A 189 -4.62 -11.00 2.25
C ARG A 189 -4.45 -11.80 0.96
N LEU A 190 -3.40 -11.52 0.22
CA LEU A 190 -3.02 -12.34 -0.93
C LEU A 190 -2.00 -13.37 -0.49
N SER A 191 -2.29 -14.64 -0.72
CA SER A 191 -1.29 -15.69 -0.59
C SER A 191 -0.23 -15.51 -1.68
N THR A 192 1.02 -15.27 -1.27
CA THR A 192 2.19 -15.27 -2.16
C THR A 192 2.56 -16.67 -2.59
#